data_AF-A0A1L9U8B1-F1
#
_entry.id   AF-A0A1L9U8B1-F1
#
_cell.length_a   1.000
_cell.length_b   1.000
_cell.length_c   1.000
_cell.angle_alpha   90.00
_cell.angle_beta   90.00
_cell.angle_gamma   90.00
#
_symmetry.space_group_name_H-M   'P 1'
#
loop_
_entity.id
_entity.type
_entity.pdbx_description
1 polymer ?
#
loop_
_entity_poly.entity_id
_entity_poly.type
_entity_poly.pdbx_seq_one_letter_code
_entity_poly.pdbx_strand_id
1 'polypeptide(L)'
;MSDFTSVPIIDFQRLQDPATKAETLAQLRDAIFLVGFLYLTNHGLESLTQRTHAALPDLFSLAPETKEQTNMINSPSFLGYTRLGAETTAQKTDMREQFDFGTPNQPKNHQTSPPIWSRLEEGQNQYPTTATQSLVEEYISSFIPLSNTFLQYVAESLSLPATTFDTYRGAMDRLKFIKYPPQHSSSGEKEGEEKSQGVGPHKDSTGLFTFLSQDTTGGLQVLNKRGDWIDVPPLEDPGALVVNIQQGFEAITGGVCSATVHRVAPKTTTRYSIPFFMGIRMDLTLANLRESARHIVEKVPVGEGKWSDEDEMKRRAEDVPSEFLSEKFACFGEAYLRNRIISHPDVGRKWYPELYERYSNDPFYLH
;
A
#
# COMPACT_ATOMS: atom_id res chain seq x y z
N MET A 1 -28.61 1.93 1.35
CA MET A 1 -27.74 0.85 1.86
C MET A 1 -27.04 1.34 3.11
N SER A 2 -26.96 0.54 4.17
CA SER A 2 -26.14 0.87 5.35
C SER A 2 -24.66 0.71 4.97
N ASP A 3 -23.94 1.82 4.95
CA ASP A 3 -22.49 1.83 4.70
C ASP A 3 -21.71 1.39 5.95
N PHE A 4 -20.48 0.90 5.79
CA PHE A 4 -19.77 0.17 6.85
C PHE A 4 -19.45 1.05 8.08
N THR A 5 -19.44 0.40 9.25
CA THR A 5 -19.11 1.02 10.55
C THR A 5 -17.98 0.29 11.27
N SER A 6 -17.46 -0.79 10.69
CA SER A 6 -16.32 -1.56 11.18
C SER A 6 -15.68 -2.31 10.01
N VAL A 7 -14.39 -2.63 10.14
CA VAL A 7 -13.64 -3.42 9.17
C VAL A 7 -13.89 -4.93 9.42
N PRO A 8 -14.24 -5.74 8.40
CA PRO A 8 -14.47 -7.18 8.55
C PRO A 8 -13.22 -7.95 8.98
N ILE A 9 -13.41 -9.11 9.62
CA ILE A 9 -12.32 -10.01 10.02
C ILE A 9 -12.42 -11.29 9.18
N ILE A 10 -11.31 -11.68 8.57
CA ILE A 10 -11.17 -12.88 7.75
C ILE A 10 -10.11 -13.79 8.38
N ASP A 11 -10.51 -15.02 8.68
CA ASP A 11 -9.60 -16.06 9.16
C ASP A 11 -8.94 -16.76 7.97
N PHE A 12 -7.61 -16.63 7.86
CA PHE A 12 -6.87 -17.17 6.74
C PHE A 12 -6.79 -18.70 6.74
N GLN A 13 -6.79 -19.37 7.89
CA GLN A 13 -6.79 -20.83 7.97
C GLN A 13 -8.11 -21.42 7.47
N ARG A 14 -9.24 -20.73 7.70
CA ARG A 14 -10.54 -21.15 7.17
C ARG A 14 -10.63 -21.12 5.64
N LEU A 15 -9.81 -20.31 4.97
CA LEU A 15 -9.69 -20.35 3.50
C LEU A 15 -8.95 -21.60 2.99
N GLN A 16 -8.21 -22.28 3.86
CA GLN A 16 -7.45 -23.50 3.56
C GLN A 16 -8.23 -24.78 3.87
N ASP A 17 -9.26 -24.71 4.72
CA ASP A 17 -10.11 -25.84 5.07
C ASP A 17 -11.31 -25.96 4.10
N PRO A 18 -11.45 -27.07 3.34
CA PRO A 18 -12.57 -27.28 2.43
C PRO A 18 -13.96 -27.13 3.07
N ALA A 19 -14.10 -27.43 4.37
CA ALA A 19 -15.37 -27.34 5.07
C ALA A 19 -15.82 -25.89 5.34
N THR A 20 -14.87 -24.96 5.46
CA THR A 20 -15.14 -23.55 5.81
C THR A 20 -14.79 -22.57 4.70
N LYS A 21 -14.08 -23.02 3.66
CA LYS A 21 -13.59 -22.19 2.55
C LYS A 21 -14.70 -21.42 1.85
N ALA A 22 -15.81 -22.07 1.49
CA ALA A 22 -16.88 -21.43 0.71
C ALA A 22 -17.54 -20.26 1.47
N GLU A 23 -17.82 -20.44 2.76
CA GLU A 23 -18.36 -19.38 3.63
C GLU A 23 -17.35 -18.23 3.77
N THR A 24 -16.08 -18.57 3.99
CA THR A 24 -15.02 -17.58 4.23
C THR A 24 -14.70 -16.79 2.95
N LEU A 25 -14.79 -17.41 1.76
CA LEU A 25 -14.70 -16.72 0.48
C LEU A 25 -15.84 -15.72 0.29
N ALA A 26 -17.07 -16.03 0.75
CA ALA A 26 -18.18 -15.08 0.70
C ALA A 26 -17.93 -13.87 1.62
N GLN A 27 -17.37 -14.08 2.81
CA GLN A 27 -16.98 -13.00 3.73
C GLN A 27 -15.85 -12.14 3.13
N LEU A 28 -14.83 -12.77 2.53
CA LEU A 28 -13.73 -12.09 1.85
C LEU A 28 -14.27 -11.24 0.69
N ARG A 29 -15.18 -11.79 -0.10
CA ARG A 29 -15.87 -11.08 -1.18
C ARG A 29 -16.52 -9.79 -0.63
N ASP A 30 -17.35 -9.92 0.40
CA ASP A 30 -18.05 -8.76 0.98
C ASP A 30 -17.06 -7.70 1.49
N ALA A 31 -15.95 -8.12 2.12
CA ALA A 31 -14.91 -7.20 2.58
C ALA A 31 -14.22 -6.45 1.43
N ILE A 32 -13.87 -7.14 0.35
CA ILE A 32 -13.21 -6.56 -0.84
C ILE A 32 -14.13 -5.55 -1.54
N PHE A 33 -15.42 -5.86 -1.70
CA PHE A 33 -16.33 -4.99 -2.46
C PHE A 33 -16.94 -3.84 -1.64
N LEU A 34 -17.33 -4.11 -0.39
CA LEU A 34 -18.08 -3.13 0.40
C LEU A 34 -17.15 -2.16 1.12
N VAL A 35 -15.94 -2.62 1.48
CA VAL A 35 -15.05 -1.91 2.40
C VAL A 35 -13.70 -1.62 1.77
N GLY A 36 -13.09 -2.56 1.03
CA GLY A 36 -11.72 -2.44 0.52
C GLY A 36 -10.64 -2.55 1.61
N PHE A 37 -11.04 -2.91 2.83
CA PHE A 37 -10.22 -3.17 4.01
C PHE A 37 -10.74 -4.40 4.75
N LEU A 38 -9.84 -5.16 5.38
CA LEU A 38 -10.16 -6.27 6.27
C LEU A 38 -9.05 -6.49 7.30
N TYR A 39 -9.37 -7.14 8.42
CA TYR A 39 -8.37 -7.83 9.23
C TYR A 39 -8.17 -9.24 8.70
N LEU A 40 -6.93 -9.67 8.63
CA LEU A 40 -6.53 -11.04 8.32
C LEU A 40 -5.92 -11.65 9.58
N THR A 41 -6.53 -12.71 10.09
CA THR A 41 -6.08 -13.46 11.27
C THR A 41 -5.62 -14.86 10.89
N ASN A 42 -4.90 -15.53 11.80
CA ASN A 42 -4.45 -16.91 11.63
C ASN A 42 -3.65 -17.13 10.33
N HIS A 43 -2.86 -16.13 9.93
CA HIS A 43 -2.08 -16.16 8.70
C HIS A 43 -0.70 -16.81 8.88
N GLY A 44 -0.30 -17.14 10.10
CA GLY A 44 0.91 -17.90 10.41
C GLY A 44 2.19 -17.05 10.50
N LEU A 45 2.08 -15.72 10.40
CA LEU A 45 3.21 -14.79 10.52
C LEU A 45 3.15 -13.93 11.80
N GLU A 46 2.26 -14.26 12.73
CA GLU A 46 2.00 -13.48 13.96
C GLU A 46 3.29 -13.33 14.77
N SER A 47 4.02 -14.42 14.98
CA SER A 47 5.32 -14.40 15.68
C SER A 47 6.36 -13.49 15.00
N LEU A 48 6.45 -13.56 13.66
CA LEU A 48 7.37 -12.70 12.91
C LEU A 48 7.01 -11.23 13.08
N THR A 49 5.74 -10.86 12.91
CA THR A 49 5.29 -9.46 13.08
C THR A 49 5.56 -8.93 14.48
N GLN A 50 5.29 -9.73 15.52
CA GLN A 50 5.54 -9.36 16.92
C GLN A 50 7.04 -9.16 17.19
N ARG A 51 7.90 -10.08 16.72
CA ARG A 51 9.36 -9.93 16.84
C ARG A 51 9.85 -8.69 16.09
N THR A 52 9.31 -8.39 14.91
CA THR A 52 9.69 -7.20 14.14
C THR A 52 9.31 -5.94 14.88
N HIS A 53 8.09 -5.83 15.42
CA HIS A 53 7.66 -4.70 16.26
C HIS A 53 8.57 -4.50 17.47
N ALA A 54 8.96 -5.59 18.15
CA ALA A 54 9.85 -5.53 19.31
C ALA A 54 11.24 -4.97 18.96
N ALA A 55 11.70 -5.09 17.71
CA ALA A 55 12.98 -4.55 17.25
C ALA A 55 12.93 -3.08 16.81
N LEU A 56 11.72 -2.53 16.56
CA LEU A 56 11.59 -1.16 16.04
C LEU A 56 12.08 -0.07 17.01
N PRO A 57 11.82 -0.12 18.33
CA PRO A 57 12.35 0.88 19.26
C PRO A 57 13.86 1.04 19.17
N ASP A 58 14.60 -0.07 19.17
CA ASP A 58 16.05 -0.08 19.07
C ASP A 58 16.53 0.47 17.72
N LEU A 59 15.90 0.03 16.61
CA LEU A 59 16.19 0.53 15.27
C LEU A 59 16.02 2.05 15.16
N PHE A 60 14.91 2.60 15.67
CA PHE A 60 14.65 4.03 15.60
C PHE A 60 15.44 4.86 16.62
N SER A 61 16.02 4.20 17.65
CA SER A 61 16.94 4.80 18.63
C SER A 61 18.40 4.90 18.15
N LEU A 62 18.73 4.31 17.00
CA LEU A 62 20.07 4.40 16.41
C LEU A 62 20.52 5.86 16.26
N ALA A 63 21.84 6.06 16.37
CA ALA A 63 22.46 7.37 16.20
C ALA A 63 22.00 8.03 14.89
N PRO A 64 21.70 9.34 14.89
CA PRO A 64 21.27 10.05 13.69
C PRO A 64 22.18 9.79 12.50
N GLU A 65 23.51 9.78 12.71
CA GLU A 65 24.50 9.55 11.67
C GLU A 65 24.34 8.17 11.00
N THR A 66 24.03 7.13 11.78
CA THR A 66 23.77 5.78 11.26
C THR A 66 22.50 5.76 10.39
N LYS A 67 21.43 6.43 10.83
CA LYS A 67 20.20 6.52 10.04
C LYS A 67 20.45 7.31 8.75
N GLU A 68 21.21 8.39 8.81
CA GLU A 68 21.54 9.24 7.66
C GLU A 68 22.44 8.58 6.62
N GLN A 69 23.33 7.67 7.02
CA GLN A 69 24.11 6.88 6.06
C GLN A 69 23.21 6.08 5.11
N THR A 70 22.02 5.70 5.57
CA THR A 70 21.01 4.97 4.79
C THR A 70 19.93 5.86 4.20
N ASN A 71 20.13 7.19 4.14
CA ASN A 71 19.09 8.12 3.67
C ASN A 71 18.60 7.78 2.25
N MET A 72 17.29 7.90 2.02
CA MET A 72 16.64 7.63 0.74
C MET A 72 17.25 8.43 -0.43
N ILE A 73 17.76 9.63 -0.19
CA ILE A 73 18.47 10.45 -1.19
C ILE A 73 19.67 9.72 -1.81
N ASN A 74 20.20 8.68 -1.19
CA ASN A 74 21.31 7.88 -1.70
C ASN A 74 20.87 6.74 -2.63
N SER A 75 19.56 6.54 -2.84
CA SER A 75 19.03 5.45 -3.65
C SER A 75 18.22 5.97 -4.85
N PRO A 76 18.59 5.64 -6.10
CA PRO A 76 17.76 5.95 -7.27
C PRO A 76 16.43 5.17 -7.25
N SER A 77 16.31 4.15 -6.41
CA SER A 77 15.11 3.31 -6.28
C SER A 77 14.18 3.76 -5.16
N PHE A 78 14.51 4.91 -4.54
CA PHE A 78 13.78 5.52 -3.44
C PHE A 78 13.63 4.57 -2.23
N LEU A 79 14.72 3.88 -1.88
CA LEU A 79 14.84 3.00 -0.71
C LEU A 79 15.77 3.63 0.32
N GLY A 80 15.44 3.50 1.60
CA GLY A 80 16.26 4.01 2.70
C GLY A 80 15.48 4.80 3.75
N TYR A 81 16.22 5.49 4.60
CA TYR A 81 15.70 6.30 5.70
C TYR A 81 15.13 7.63 5.23
N THR A 82 13.99 8.01 5.81
CA THR A 82 13.33 9.31 5.65
C THR A 82 13.13 9.94 7.02
N ARG A 83 13.60 11.19 7.16
CA ARG A 83 13.56 11.94 8.43
C ARG A 83 12.13 12.23 8.88
N LEU A 84 11.99 12.47 10.18
CA LEU A 84 10.74 12.95 10.76
C LEU A 84 10.24 14.21 10.04
N GLY A 85 8.99 14.19 9.56
CA GLY A 85 8.36 15.35 8.94
C GLY A 85 8.88 15.69 7.54
N ALA A 86 9.61 14.77 6.90
CA ALA A 86 10.13 15.00 5.55
C ALA A 86 9.10 14.71 4.44
N GLU A 87 8.03 13.98 4.72
CA GLU A 87 6.97 13.66 3.76
C GLU A 87 5.74 14.56 3.95
N THR A 88 4.97 14.71 2.89
CA THR A 88 3.75 15.53 2.85
C THR A 88 2.64 14.75 2.15
N THR A 89 1.49 14.66 2.79
CA THR A 89 0.27 14.06 2.23
C THR A 89 -0.88 15.05 2.35
N ALA A 90 -1.68 15.19 1.29
CA ALA A 90 -2.78 16.16 1.22
C ALA A 90 -2.34 17.58 1.62
N GLN A 91 -1.16 18.00 1.13
CA GLN A 91 -0.52 19.30 1.37
C GLN A 91 -0.12 19.58 2.83
N LYS A 92 -0.14 18.57 3.69
CA LYS A 92 0.24 18.68 5.11
C LYS A 92 1.39 17.74 5.45
N THR A 93 2.26 18.17 6.35
CA THR A 93 3.42 17.39 6.79
C THR A 93 2.98 16.14 7.56
N ASP A 94 3.55 14.99 7.18
CA ASP A 94 3.33 13.72 7.86
C ASP A 94 4.32 13.55 9.02
N MET A 95 3.80 13.45 10.24
CA MET A 95 4.64 13.35 11.43
C MET A 95 5.05 11.90 11.69
N ARG A 96 5.94 11.41 10.81
CA ARG A 96 6.57 10.09 10.87
C ARG A 96 8.04 10.13 10.46
N GLU A 97 8.84 9.26 11.04
CA GLU A 97 10.14 8.85 10.48
C GLU A 97 10.02 7.39 9.99
N GLN A 98 10.73 7.03 8.92
CA GLN A 98 10.57 5.70 8.31
C GLN A 98 11.82 5.18 7.61
N PHE A 99 11.88 3.86 7.43
CA PHE A 99 12.80 3.18 6.52
C PHE A 99 11.99 2.45 5.45
N ASP A 100 12.32 2.69 4.18
CA ASP A 100 11.73 2.03 3.01
C ASP A 100 12.69 0.97 2.47
N PHE A 101 12.20 -0.26 2.32
CA PHE A 101 12.92 -1.39 1.76
C PHE A 101 12.16 -1.98 0.56
N GLY A 102 12.87 -2.63 -0.35
CA GLY A 102 12.33 -3.36 -1.48
C GLY A 102 12.71 -4.83 -1.45
N THR A 103 12.17 -5.62 -2.38
CA THR A 103 12.52 -7.03 -2.53
C THR A 103 14.04 -7.20 -2.71
N PRO A 104 14.72 -7.99 -1.86
CA PRO A 104 16.16 -8.18 -1.98
C PRO A 104 16.52 -8.99 -3.24
N ASN A 105 17.74 -8.78 -3.75
CA ASN A 105 18.35 -9.59 -4.82
C ASN A 105 17.54 -9.69 -6.12
N GLN A 106 16.76 -8.67 -6.47
CA GLN A 106 16.07 -8.62 -7.76
C GLN A 106 17.07 -8.65 -8.92
N PRO A 107 16.81 -9.46 -9.98
CA PRO A 107 17.68 -9.52 -11.14
C PRO A 107 17.69 -8.16 -11.85
N LYS A 108 18.85 -7.76 -12.37
CA LYS A 108 18.97 -6.56 -13.18
C LYS A 108 18.33 -6.78 -14.54
N ASN A 109 17.71 -5.76 -15.11
CA ASN A 109 17.26 -5.83 -16.49
C ASN A 109 18.49 -5.85 -17.42
N HIS A 110 18.63 -6.93 -18.19
CA HIS A 110 19.76 -7.15 -19.11
C HIS A 110 19.52 -6.60 -20.52
N GLN A 111 18.42 -5.87 -20.75
CA GLN A 111 18.17 -5.18 -22.02
C GLN A 111 19.29 -4.17 -22.32
N THR A 112 19.58 -3.96 -23.61
CA THR A 112 20.61 -3.01 -24.07
C THR A 112 20.28 -1.55 -23.73
N SER A 113 19.00 -1.24 -23.54
CA SER A 113 18.49 0.04 -23.07
C SER A 113 17.23 -0.22 -22.24
N PRO A 114 17.39 -0.61 -20.96
CA PRO A 114 16.24 -0.90 -20.12
C PRO A 114 15.42 0.39 -19.90
N PRO A 115 14.09 0.29 -19.75
CA PRO A 115 13.28 1.44 -19.45
C PRO A 115 13.72 2.06 -18.13
N ILE A 116 13.76 3.39 -18.05
CA ILE A 116 14.31 4.11 -16.89
C ILE A 116 13.64 3.76 -15.56
N TRP A 117 12.36 3.38 -15.59
CA TRP A 117 11.62 2.94 -14.40
C TRP A 117 12.09 1.60 -13.84
N SER A 118 12.85 0.78 -14.59
CA SER A 118 13.38 -0.50 -14.08
C SER A 118 14.33 -0.29 -12.89
N ARG A 119 14.94 0.90 -12.79
CA ARG A 119 15.72 1.31 -11.61
C ARG A 119 14.92 1.22 -10.31
N LEU A 120 13.60 1.34 -10.35
CA LEU A 120 12.76 1.15 -9.17
C LEU A 120 12.81 -0.31 -8.66
N GLU A 121 12.84 -1.28 -9.57
CA GLU A 121 12.85 -2.71 -9.23
C GLU A 121 14.25 -3.21 -8.84
N GLU A 122 15.28 -2.66 -9.48
CA GLU A 122 16.68 -3.12 -9.37
C GLU A 122 17.45 -2.54 -8.17
N GLY A 123 16.75 -1.81 -7.30
CA GLY A 123 17.35 -1.08 -6.18
C GLY A 123 18.00 -1.95 -5.13
N GLN A 124 19.19 -1.56 -4.68
CA GLN A 124 19.79 -2.13 -3.49
C GLN A 124 19.20 -1.47 -2.23
N ASN A 125 18.79 -2.31 -1.27
CA ASN A 125 18.38 -1.84 0.05
C ASN A 125 19.56 -1.21 0.79
N GLN A 126 19.26 -0.18 1.58
CA GLN A 126 20.21 0.47 2.48
C GLN A 126 19.89 0.07 3.92
N TYR A 127 20.63 -0.89 4.48
CA TYR A 127 20.38 -1.39 5.83
C TYR A 127 21.24 -0.68 6.87
N PRO A 128 20.66 -0.13 7.95
CA PRO A 128 21.44 0.57 8.97
C PRO A 128 22.26 -0.39 9.83
N THR A 129 21.85 -1.66 9.93
CA THR A 129 22.57 -2.72 10.64
C THR A 129 22.36 -4.07 9.94
N THR A 130 23.24 -5.04 10.22
CA THR A 130 23.08 -6.43 9.76
C THR A 130 21.85 -7.11 10.35
N ALA A 131 21.48 -6.78 11.59
CA ALA A 131 20.25 -7.28 12.22
C ALA A 131 19.00 -6.77 11.48
N THR A 132 18.99 -5.50 11.07
CA THR A 132 17.91 -4.93 10.25
C THR A 132 17.85 -5.62 8.88
N GLN A 133 19.00 -5.89 8.26
CA GLN A 133 19.04 -6.64 7.00
C GLN A 133 18.38 -8.01 7.13
N SER A 134 18.81 -8.84 8.08
CA SER A 134 18.26 -10.19 8.26
C SER A 134 16.75 -10.16 8.53
N LEU A 135 16.29 -9.20 9.34
CA LEU A 135 14.87 -9.05 9.66
C LEU A 135 14.03 -8.63 8.44
N VAL A 136 14.53 -7.70 7.62
CA VAL A 136 13.84 -7.27 6.39
C VAL A 136 13.75 -8.40 5.38
N GLU A 137 14.85 -9.13 5.17
CA GLU A 137 14.90 -10.26 4.23
C GLU A 137 13.97 -11.39 4.67
N GLU A 138 13.95 -11.73 5.97
CA GLU A 138 13.00 -12.69 6.54
C GLU A 138 11.54 -12.23 6.38
N TYR A 139 11.27 -10.95 6.68
CA TYR A 139 9.92 -10.38 6.60
C TYR A 139 9.37 -10.43 5.17
N ILE A 140 10.12 -9.89 4.20
CA ILE A 140 9.69 -9.87 2.79
C ILE A 140 9.53 -11.31 2.26
N SER A 141 10.51 -12.18 2.48
CA SER A 141 10.46 -13.56 1.97
C SER A 141 9.29 -14.36 2.55
N SER A 142 8.90 -14.10 3.81
CA SER A 142 7.75 -14.74 4.46
C SER A 142 6.40 -14.17 3.99
N PHE A 143 6.32 -12.88 3.68
CA PHE A 143 5.09 -12.23 3.19
C PHE A 143 4.77 -12.55 1.72
N ILE A 144 5.77 -12.83 0.88
CA ILE A 144 5.56 -13.20 -0.53
C ILE A 144 4.61 -14.41 -0.69
N PRO A 145 4.83 -15.58 -0.06
CA PRO A 145 3.91 -16.71 -0.21
C PRO A 145 2.53 -16.44 0.39
N LEU A 146 2.44 -15.74 1.53
CA LEU A 146 1.17 -15.35 2.13
C LEU A 146 0.36 -14.46 1.17
N SER A 147 0.98 -13.39 0.67
CA SER A 147 0.32 -12.42 -0.21
C SER A 147 -0.10 -13.01 -1.56
N ASN A 148 0.73 -13.88 -2.15
CA ASN A 148 0.37 -14.59 -3.37
C ASN A 148 -0.82 -15.54 -3.15
N THR A 149 -0.84 -16.28 -2.05
CA THR A 149 -1.97 -17.18 -1.71
C THR A 149 -3.23 -16.38 -1.43
N PHE A 150 -3.11 -15.25 -0.71
CA PHE A 150 -4.22 -14.33 -0.48
C PHE A 150 -4.80 -13.79 -1.80
N LEU A 151 -3.95 -13.42 -2.76
CA LEU A 151 -4.39 -12.95 -4.08
C LEU A 151 -5.20 -14.03 -4.84
N GLN A 152 -4.83 -15.30 -4.70
CA GLN A 152 -5.57 -16.42 -5.27
C GLN A 152 -6.96 -16.56 -4.63
N TYR A 153 -7.06 -16.44 -3.30
CA TYR A 153 -8.35 -16.42 -2.62
C TYR A 153 -9.20 -15.21 -2.97
N VAL A 154 -8.59 -14.06 -3.24
CA VAL A 154 -9.32 -12.91 -3.78
C VAL A 154 -9.92 -13.28 -5.13
N ALA A 155 -9.16 -13.85 -6.06
CA ALA A 155 -9.71 -14.32 -7.34
C ALA A 155 -10.87 -15.31 -7.16
N GLU A 156 -10.71 -16.31 -6.30
CA GLU A 156 -11.78 -17.28 -6.00
C GLU A 156 -13.02 -16.62 -5.39
N SER A 157 -12.85 -15.63 -4.50
CA SER A 157 -13.98 -14.89 -3.89
C SER A 157 -14.77 -14.07 -4.91
N LEU A 158 -14.12 -13.67 -6.00
CA LEU A 158 -14.73 -13.02 -7.16
C LEU A 158 -15.32 -14.03 -8.17
N SER A 159 -15.33 -15.33 -7.85
CA SER A 159 -15.74 -16.42 -8.76
C SER A 159 -14.88 -16.51 -10.03
N LEU A 160 -13.61 -16.11 -9.93
CA LEU A 160 -12.61 -16.20 -10.99
C LEU A 160 -11.67 -17.39 -10.75
N PRO A 161 -11.00 -17.90 -11.80
CA PRO A 161 -9.88 -18.83 -11.60
C PRO A 161 -8.85 -18.27 -10.61
N ALA A 162 -8.37 -19.10 -9.69
CA ALA A 162 -7.42 -18.69 -8.64
C ALA A 162 -6.19 -17.92 -9.19
N THR A 163 -5.73 -18.27 -10.39
CA THR A 163 -4.54 -17.68 -11.03
C THR A 163 -4.82 -16.43 -11.86
N THR A 164 -6.07 -15.93 -11.88
CA THR A 164 -6.45 -14.78 -12.73
C THR A 164 -5.56 -13.57 -12.53
N PHE A 165 -5.15 -13.29 -11.29
CA PHE A 165 -4.35 -12.10 -10.98
C PHE A 165 -2.83 -12.33 -11.03
N ASP A 166 -2.36 -13.57 -11.18
CA ASP A 166 -0.93 -13.90 -11.14
C ASP A 166 -0.13 -13.16 -12.23
N THR A 167 -0.74 -12.91 -13.39
CA THR A 167 -0.10 -12.20 -14.50
C THR A 167 0.11 -10.71 -14.25
N TYR A 168 -0.60 -10.12 -13.27
CA TYR A 168 -0.47 -8.72 -12.86
C TYR A 168 0.47 -8.55 -11.66
N ARG A 169 0.90 -9.65 -11.04
CA ARG A 169 1.84 -9.63 -9.93
C ARG A 169 3.20 -9.11 -10.39
N GLY A 170 3.68 -8.02 -9.77
CA GLY A 170 5.02 -7.49 -10.01
C GLY A 170 6.08 -8.17 -9.16
N ALA A 171 7.36 -7.95 -9.47
CA ALA A 171 8.46 -8.44 -8.63
C ALA A 171 8.86 -7.44 -7.53
N MET A 172 8.40 -6.19 -7.64
CA MET A 172 8.76 -5.08 -6.78
C MET A 172 7.82 -4.93 -5.58
N ASP A 173 8.03 -5.74 -4.55
CA ASP A 173 7.42 -5.49 -3.25
C ASP A 173 8.15 -4.37 -2.51
N ARG A 174 7.43 -3.77 -1.57
CA ARG A 174 7.98 -2.77 -0.64
C ARG A 174 7.63 -3.13 0.78
N LEU A 175 8.51 -2.76 1.69
CA LEU A 175 8.31 -2.87 3.13
C LEU A 175 8.69 -1.53 3.75
N LYS A 176 7.88 -1.04 4.69
CA LYS A 176 8.29 0.08 5.52
C LYS A 176 8.34 -0.32 6.97
N PHE A 177 9.32 0.21 7.69
CA PHE A 177 9.26 0.36 9.13
C PHE A 177 8.98 1.82 9.42
N ILE A 178 7.93 2.11 10.19
CA ILE A 178 7.47 3.49 10.41
C ILE A 178 7.30 3.72 11.91
N LYS A 179 7.78 4.88 12.38
CA LYS A 179 7.56 5.40 13.72
C LYS A 179 6.84 6.73 13.65
N TYR A 180 5.77 6.84 14.44
CA TYR A 180 5.03 8.07 14.68
C TYR A 180 5.32 8.50 16.12
N PRO A 181 5.98 9.64 16.35
CA PRO A 181 6.21 10.14 17.70
C PRO A 181 4.90 10.58 18.36
N PRO A 182 4.86 10.63 19.70
CA PRO A 182 3.74 11.20 20.44
C PRO A 182 3.46 12.63 19.99
N GLN A 183 2.19 12.94 19.76
CA GLN A 183 1.73 14.29 19.49
C GLN A 183 0.90 14.75 20.68
N HIS A 184 1.41 15.74 21.39
CA HIS A 184 0.67 16.43 22.43
C HIS A 184 -0.03 17.62 21.79
N SER A 185 -1.35 17.71 21.91
CA SER A 185 -2.07 18.94 21.61
C SER A 185 -1.44 20.04 22.46
N SER A 186 -0.83 21.04 21.84
CA SER A 186 -0.37 22.18 22.63
C SER A 186 -1.61 22.86 23.20
N SER A 187 -1.67 23.02 24.52
CA SER A 187 -2.72 23.77 25.20
C SER A 187 -2.62 25.23 24.78
N GLY A 188 -3.17 25.55 23.61
CA GLY A 188 -2.92 26.80 22.92
C GLY A 188 -3.27 26.82 21.43
N GLU A 189 -3.59 25.67 20.81
CA GLU A 189 -4.07 25.63 19.42
C GLU A 189 -5.30 26.53 19.25
N LYS A 190 -5.09 27.68 18.59
CA LYS A 190 -6.17 28.63 18.28
C LYS A 190 -7.11 28.00 17.25
N GLU A 191 -8.40 28.32 17.32
CA GLU A 191 -9.33 28.01 16.23
C GLU A 191 -8.75 28.54 14.91
N GLY A 192 -8.38 27.64 14.00
CA GLY A 192 -7.75 27.96 12.71
C GLY A 192 -6.32 27.44 12.53
N GLU A 193 -5.65 26.93 13.58
CA GLU A 193 -4.36 26.22 13.41
C GLU A 193 -4.58 24.81 12.84
N GLU A 194 -3.75 24.44 11.87
CA GLU A 194 -3.87 23.15 11.19
C GLU A 194 -3.50 22.00 12.14
N LYS A 195 -4.49 21.14 12.45
CA LYS A 195 -4.26 19.92 13.24
C LYS A 195 -3.14 19.09 12.60
N SER A 196 -2.15 18.72 13.41
CA SER A 196 -1.09 17.78 13.03
C SER A 196 -1.67 16.44 12.54
N GLN A 197 -0.93 15.71 11.70
CA GLN A 197 -1.32 14.39 11.21
C GLN A 197 -0.17 13.39 11.32
N GLY A 198 -0.51 12.11 11.50
CA GLY A 198 0.46 11.03 11.31
C GLY A 198 0.70 10.82 9.81
N VAL A 199 -0.37 10.57 9.07
CA VAL A 199 -0.41 10.55 7.59
C VAL A 199 -1.75 11.11 7.15
N GLY A 200 -1.75 11.99 6.15
CA GLY A 200 -2.98 12.57 5.60
C GLY A 200 -3.89 11.56 4.86
N PRO A 201 -5.11 11.95 4.51
CA PRO A 201 -6.02 11.15 3.67
C PRO A 201 -5.38 10.79 2.32
N HIS A 202 -5.29 9.50 2.02
CA HIS A 202 -4.75 9.00 0.75
C HIS A 202 -5.29 7.61 0.41
N LYS A 203 -5.02 7.16 -0.82
CA LYS A 203 -5.06 5.76 -1.23
C LYS A 203 -3.63 5.29 -1.46
N ASP A 204 -3.36 4.01 -1.20
CA ASP A 204 -2.07 3.41 -1.57
C ASP A 204 -1.99 3.30 -3.10
N SER A 205 -0.95 3.85 -3.70
CA SER A 205 -0.98 4.19 -5.12
C SER A 205 -0.65 3.07 -6.10
N THR A 206 0.18 2.07 -5.74
CA THR A 206 0.93 1.35 -6.80
C THR A 206 1.02 -0.15 -6.73
N GLY A 207 0.52 -0.79 -5.68
CA GLY A 207 0.52 -2.24 -5.56
C GLY A 207 -0.83 -2.87 -5.88
N LEU A 208 -0.96 -4.13 -5.49
CA LEU A 208 -2.21 -4.87 -5.48
C LEU A 208 -2.89 -4.74 -4.10
N PHE A 209 -2.17 -5.11 -3.05
CA PHE A 209 -2.64 -5.12 -1.67
C PHE A 209 -1.56 -4.63 -0.71
N THR A 210 -1.96 -3.91 0.33
CA THR A 210 -1.11 -3.59 1.48
C THR A 210 -1.46 -4.53 2.62
N PHE A 211 -0.44 -5.11 3.26
CA PHE A 211 -0.56 -5.93 4.47
C PHE A 211 0.14 -5.19 5.60
N LEU A 212 -0.66 -4.60 6.48
CA LEU A 212 -0.19 -3.75 7.56
C LEU A 212 -0.21 -4.49 8.89
N SER A 213 0.95 -4.62 9.52
CA SER A 213 1.03 -4.95 10.95
C SER A 213 1.06 -3.68 11.79
N GLN A 214 0.16 -3.60 12.77
CA GLN A 214 0.03 -2.47 13.69
C GLN A 214 0.52 -2.86 15.08
N ASP A 215 1.05 -1.88 15.83
CA ASP A 215 1.21 -2.03 17.27
C ASP A 215 -0.14 -1.86 18.00
N THR A 216 -0.12 -1.84 19.33
CA THR A 216 -1.32 -1.68 20.17
C THR A 216 -1.82 -0.23 20.28
N THR A 217 -1.13 0.74 19.68
CA THR A 217 -1.46 2.17 19.82
C THR A 217 -2.69 2.55 18.98
N GLY A 218 -2.88 1.91 17.82
CA GLY A 218 -3.95 2.22 16.87
C GLY A 218 -3.74 3.53 16.12
N GLY A 219 -4.83 4.17 15.67
CA GLY A 219 -4.79 5.47 14.97
C GLY A 219 -5.01 5.40 13.46
N LEU A 220 -5.06 4.21 12.85
CA LEU A 220 -5.51 4.06 11.47
C LEU A 220 -7.02 4.33 11.39
N GLN A 221 -7.43 5.11 10.40
CA GLN A 221 -8.83 5.39 10.09
C GLN A 221 -9.10 5.21 8.60
N VAL A 222 -10.28 4.69 8.26
CA VAL A 222 -10.72 4.42 6.89
C VAL A 222 -11.98 5.24 6.62
N LEU A 223 -12.03 5.92 5.47
CA LEU A 223 -13.16 6.74 5.06
C LEU A 223 -14.24 5.88 4.42
N ASN A 224 -15.46 5.90 4.96
CA ASN A 224 -16.59 5.22 4.34
C ASN A 224 -17.26 6.09 3.26
N LYS A 225 -18.25 5.54 2.57
CA LYS A 225 -18.99 6.21 1.48
C LYS A 225 -19.91 7.34 1.97
N ARG A 226 -20.26 7.39 3.26
CA ARG A 226 -20.94 8.52 3.90
C ARG A 226 -20.00 9.69 4.20
N GLY A 227 -18.68 9.50 4.09
CA GLY A 227 -17.68 10.50 4.46
C GLY A 227 -17.30 10.45 5.95
N ASP A 228 -17.70 9.40 6.67
CA ASP A 228 -17.30 9.18 8.06
C ASP A 228 -15.93 8.49 8.13
N TRP A 229 -15.09 8.92 9.07
CA TRP A 229 -13.85 8.23 9.41
C TRP A 229 -14.14 7.10 10.41
N ILE A 230 -13.88 5.87 10.01
CA ILE A 230 -14.06 4.66 10.81
C ILE A 230 -12.71 4.23 11.38
N ASP A 231 -12.63 4.09 12.71
CA ASP A 231 -11.41 3.60 13.38
C ASP A 231 -11.14 2.13 13.04
N VAL A 232 -9.86 1.81 12.87
CA VAL A 232 -9.35 0.45 12.68
C VAL A 232 -8.44 0.12 13.87
N PRO A 233 -9.02 -0.23 15.03
CA PRO A 233 -8.24 -0.51 16.23
C PRO A 233 -7.43 -1.81 16.09
N PRO A 234 -6.29 -1.95 16.78
CA PRO A 234 -5.63 -3.25 16.91
C PRO A 234 -6.59 -4.25 17.55
N LEU A 235 -6.63 -5.49 17.05
CA LEU A 235 -7.43 -6.55 17.66
C LEU A 235 -6.82 -6.99 19.00
N GLU A 236 -7.65 -7.57 19.86
CA GLU A 236 -7.20 -8.14 21.15
C GLU A 236 -6.19 -9.26 20.94
N ASP A 237 -6.43 -10.11 19.93
CA ASP A 237 -5.48 -11.14 19.52
C ASP A 237 -4.32 -10.52 18.73
N PRO A 238 -3.08 -10.57 19.27
CA PRO A 238 -1.97 -9.85 18.68
C PRO A 238 -1.47 -10.55 17.41
N GLY A 239 -1.05 -9.74 16.44
CA GLY A 239 -0.42 -10.22 15.20
C GLY A 239 -1.33 -10.19 13.98
N ALA A 240 -2.63 -9.89 14.12
CA ALA A 240 -3.52 -9.67 12.99
C ALA A 240 -2.98 -8.60 12.03
N LEU A 241 -3.15 -8.84 10.73
CA LEU A 241 -2.81 -7.88 9.69
C LEU A 241 -4.05 -7.09 9.29
N VAL A 242 -3.92 -5.78 9.09
CA VAL A 242 -4.90 -5.00 8.34
C VAL A 242 -4.53 -5.09 6.86
N VAL A 243 -5.42 -5.58 6.01
CA VAL A 243 -5.20 -5.71 4.57
C VAL A 243 -6.09 -4.72 3.83
N ASN A 244 -5.52 -3.97 2.90
CA ASN A 244 -6.29 -3.05 2.05
C ASN A 244 -5.91 -3.11 0.58
N ILE A 245 -6.88 -2.74 -0.25
CA ILE A 245 -6.73 -2.63 -1.70
C ILE A 245 -5.90 -1.39 -2.03
N GLN A 246 -4.98 -1.54 -2.99
CA GLN A 246 -4.22 -0.43 -3.56
C GLN A 246 -4.78 -0.04 -4.95
N GLN A 247 -4.45 1.16 -5.44
CA GLN A 247 -4.98 1.68 -6.71
C GLN A 247 -4.58 0.84 -7.93
N GLY A 248 -3.50 0.04 -7.86
CA GLY A 248 -3.16 -0.91 -8.93
C GLY A 248 -4.20 -2.02 -9.08
N PHE A 249 -4.69 -2.59 -7.97
CA PHE A 249 -5.78 -3.58 -8.01
C PHE A 249 -7.13 -2.93 -8.38
N GLU A 250 -7.38 -1.71 -7.91
CA GLU A 250 -8.53 -0.90 -8.36
C GLU A 250 -8.51 -0.70 -9.87
N ALA A 251 -7.34 -0.40 -10.45
CA ALA A 251 -7.19 -0.21 -11.90
C ALA A 251 -7.42 -1.50 -12.70
N ILE A 252 -6.84 -2.64 -12.32
CA ILE A 252 -7.03 -3.89 -13.08
C ILE A 252 -8.47 -4.40 -12.97
N THR A 253 -9.16 -4.15 -11.85
CA THR A 253 -10.56 -4.54 -11.69
C THR A 253 -11.54 -3.54 -12.29
N GLY A 254 -11.06 -2.44 -12.87
CA GLY A 254 -11.92 -1.37 -13.37
C GLY A 254 -12.80 -0.81 -12.26
N GLY A 255 -12.24 -0.43 -11.11
CA GLY A 255 -12.94 0.26 -10.03
C GLY A 255 -13.93 -0.58 -9.21
N VAL A 256 -14.23 -1.79 -9.69
CA VAL A 256 -15.13 -2.75 -9.04
C VAL A 256 -14.68 -3.07 -7.62
N CYS A 257 -13.38 -3.27 -7.44
CA CYS A 257 -12.74 -3.43 -6.13
C CYS A 257 -12.01 -2.13 -5.80
N SER A 258 -12.67 -1.24 -5.04
CA SER A 258 -12.18 0.11 -4.82
C SER A 258 -11.07 0.17 -3.76
N ALA A 259 -10.03 0.96 -4.02
CA ALA A 259 -9.04 1.30 -3.01
C ALA A 259 -9.63 2.38 -2.09
N THR A 260 -9.70 2.10 -0.80
CA THR A 260 -10.40 2.98 0.15
C THR A 260 -9.46 4.01 0.74
N VAL A 261 -9.93 5.26 0.81
CA VAL A 261 -9.17 6.36 1.40
C VAL A 261 -8.96 6.09 2.89
N HIS A 262 -7.74 6.26 3.36
CA HIS A 262 -7.38 6.05 4.76
C HIS A 262 -6.38 7.11 5.24
N ARG A 263 -6.22 7.23 6.56
CA ARG A 263 -5.29 8.18 7.19
C ARG A 263 -4.76 7.62 8.51
N VAL A 264 -3.72 8.26 9.07
CA VAL A 264 -3.25 7.97 10.43
C VAL A 264 -3.47 9.21 11.31
N ALA A 265 -4.39 9.07 12.26
CA ALA A 265 -4.67 10.09 13.26
C ALA A 265 -3.53 10.19 14.29
N PRO A 266 -3.20 11.41 14.77
CA PRO A 266 -2.30 11.65 15.88
C PRO A 266 -2.61 10.81 17.13
N LYS A 267 -1.56 10.39 17.85
CA LYS A 267 -1.68 9.67 19.12
C LYS A 267 -0.76 10.28 20.16
N THR A 268 -1.13 10.17 21.44
CA THR A 268 -0.36 10.70 22.58
C THR A 268 0.77 9.79 23.02
N THR A 269 0.96 8.65 22.36
CA THR A 269 2.03 7.68 22.58
C THR A 269 2.69 7.35 21.24
N THR A 270 3.94 6.88 21.31
CA THR A 270 4.65 6.45 20.11
C THR A 270 3.92 5.29 19.47
N ARG A 271 3.68 5.38 18.16
CA ARG A 271 3.11 4.29 17.36
C ARG A 271 4.16 3.73 16.41
N TYR A 272 4.21 2.42 16.28
CA TYR A 272 4.97 1.73 15.24
C TYR A 272 4.05 1.00 14.27
N SER A 273 4.45 0.93 13.01
CA SER A 273 3.69 0.21 11.99
C SER A 273 4.57 -0.34 10.88
N ILE A 274 4.20 -1.51 10.36
CA ILE A 274 4.96 -2.25 9.37
C ILE A 274 4.06 -2.60 8.17
N PRO A 275 3.90 -1.71 7.18
CA PRO A 275 3.19 -2.03 5.96
C PRO A 275 4.11 -2.75 4.96
N PHE A 276 3.65 -3.91 4.48
CA PHE A 276 4.18 -4.62 3.31
C PHE A 276 3.25 -4.35 2.12
N PHE A 277 3.81 -3.88 1.02
CA PHE A 277 3.09 -3.53 -0.21
C PHE A 277 3.39 -4.56 -1.28
N MET A 278 2.35 -5.30 -1.68
CA MET A 278 2.41 -6.28 -2.75
C MET A 278 2.49 -5.58 -4.10
N GLY A 279 3.58 -5.78 -4.83
CA GLY A 279 3.85 -5.11 -6.10
C GLY A 279 2.94 -5.55 -7.25
N ILE A 280 2.61 -4.60 -8.12
CA ILE A 280 2.00 -4.83 -9.44
C ILE A 280 3.09 -4.84 -10.53
N ARG A 281 2.84 -5.53 -11.63
CA ARG A 281 3.74 -5.59 -12.78
C ARG A 281 3.86 -4.20 -13.42
N MET A 282 5.09 -3.71 -13.55
CA MET A 282 5.37 -2.31 -13.89
C MET A 282 5.25 -2.01 -15.39
N ASP A 283 5.32 -3.00 -16.27
CA ASP A 283 5.16 -2.82 -17.72
C ASP A 283 3.70 -2.85 -18.18
N LEU A 284 2.72 -2.92 -17.27
CA LEU A 284 1.30 -2.90 -17.61
C LEU A 284 0.95 -1.62 -18.37
N THR A 285 0.48 -1.80 -19.60
CA THR A 285 -0.01 -0.70 -20.44
C THR A 285 -1.46 -0.39 -20.14
N LEU A 286 -1.92 0.81 -20.53
CA LEU A 286 -3.33 1.15 -20.44
C LEU A 286 -4.24 0.16 -21.19
N ALA A 287 -3.77 -0.39 -22.31
CA ALA A 287 -4.50 -1.43 -23.04
C ALA A 287 -4.68 -2.70 -22.21
N ASN A 288 -3.65 -3.13 -21.49
CA ASN A 288 -3.75 -4.29 -20.58
C ASN A 288 -4.74 -4.02 -19.44
N LEU A 289 -4.72 -2.82 -18.86
CA LEU A 289 -5.64 -2.44 -17.78
C LEU A 289 -7.10 -2.42 -18.28
N ARG A 290 -7.37 -1.82 -19.45
CA ARG A 290 -8.70 -1.78 -20.07
C ARG A 290 -9.22 -3.18 -20.41
N GLU A 291 -8.38 -4.05 -20.93
CA GLU A 291 -8.74 -5.44 -21.23
C GLU A 291 -9.07 -6.23 -19.96
N SER A 292 -8.25 -6.08 -18.93
CA SER A 292 -8.44 -6.71 -17.61
C SER A 292 -9.77 -6.29 -16.98
N ALA A 293 -10.00 -4.97 -16.91
CA ALA A 293 -11.19 -4.38 -16.34
C ALA A 293 -12.45 -4.93 -17.01
N ARG A 294 -12.48 -4.98 -18.35
CA ARG A 294 -13.60 -5.56 -19.09
C ARG A 294 -13.83 -7.03 -18.73
N HIS A 295 -12.76 -7.84 -18.71
CA HIS A 295 -12.87 -9.27 -18.38
C HIS A 295 -13.40 -9.52 -16.96
N ILE A 296 -12.98 -8.71 -15.99
CA ILE A 296 -13.37 -8.84 -14.60
C ILE A 296 -14.79 -8.33 -14.38
N VAL A 297 -15.13 -7.15 -14.92
CA VAL A 297 -16.48 -6.58 -14.85
C VAL A 297 -17.52 -7.53 -15.44
N GLU A 298 -17.23 -8.17 -16.58
CA GLU A 298 -18.13 -9.15 -17.22
C GLU A 298 -18.38 -10.40 -16.38
N LYS A 299 -17.44 -10.77 -15.50
CA LYS A 299 -17.46 -12.03 -14.76
C LYS A 299 -17.86 -11.91 -13.30
N VAL A 300 -17.72 -10.72 -12.73
CA VAL A 300 -18.16 -10.45 -11.36
C VAL A 300 -19.69 -10.40 -11.35
N PRO A 301 -20.39 -11.33 -10.69
CA PRO A 301 -21.85 -11.32 -10.66
C PRO A 301 -22.32 -10.10 -9.87
N VAL A 302 -23.05 -9.19 -10.50
CA VAL A 302 -23.83 -8.16 -9.79
C VAL A 302 -24.93 -8.91 -9.06
N GLY A 303 -24.69 -9.25 -7.78
CA GLY A 303 -25.58 -10.17 -7.07
C GLY A 303 -27.01 -9.63 -7.04
N GLU A 304 -27.97 -10.45 -7.45
CA GLU A 304 -29.40 -10.11 -7.47
C GLU A 304 -29.81 -9.48 -6.12
N GLY A 305 -30.07 -8.16 -6.13
CA GLY A 305 -30.67 -7.43 -5.01
C GLY A 305 -29.78 -7.03 -3.82
N LYS A 306 -28.46 -7.34 -3.81
CA LYS A 306 -27.53 -6.86 -2.75
C LYS A 306 -26.62 -5.71 -3.19
N TRP A 307 -26.45 -5.54 -4.50
CA TRP A 307 -25.50 -4.61 -5.10
C TRP A 307 -26.30 -3.66 -5.99
N SER A 308 -25.96 -2.37 -5.96
CA SER A 308 -26.69 -1.36 -6.72
C SER A 308 -26.54 -1.58 -8.23
N ASP A 309 -27.49 -0.99 -8.97
CA ASP A 309 -27.69 -1.10 -10.42
C ASP A 309 -26.37 -1.23 -11.21
N GLU A 310 -26.39 -2.04 -12.27
CA GLU A 310 -25.25 -2.22 -13.20
C GLU A 310 -24.61 -0.89 -13.64
N ASP A 311 -25.39 0.18 -13.68
CA ASP A 311 -24.96 1.55 -14.01
C ASP A 311 -24.06 2.19 -12.94
N GLU A 312 -24.22 1.88 -11.66
CA GLU A 312 -23.32 2.38 -10.59
C GLU A 312 -21.97 1.65 -10.63
N MET A 313 -21.97 0.35 -10.96
CA MET A 313 -20.74 -0.42 -11.14
C MET A 313 -19.97 0.03 -12.40
N LYS A 314 -20.68 0.32 -13.50
CA LYS A 314 -20.09 0.95 -14.71
C LYS A 314 -19.54 2.34 -14.41
N ARG A 315 -20.26 3.18 -13.67
CA ARG A 315 -19.75 4.51 -13.26
C ARG A 315 -18.50 4.41 -12.38
N ARG A 316 -18.46 3.48 -11.42
CA ARG A 316 -17.24 3.24 -10.60
C ARG A 316 -16.05 2.76 -11.44
N ALA A 317 -16.29 2.05 -12.53
CA ALA A 317 -15.25 1.65 -13.48
C ALA A 317 -14.73 2.79 -14.35
N GLU A 318 -15.60 3.73 -14.69
CA GLU A 318 -15.26 4.92 -15.48
C GLU A 318 -14.56 6.01 -14.64
N ASP A 319 -14.82 6.06 -13.33
CA ASP A 319 -14.35 7.11 -12.42
C ASP A 319 -13.06 6.76 -11.65
N VAL A 320 -12.32 5.69 -11.98
CA VAL A 320 -11.07 5.33 -11.26
C VAL A 320 -10.05 6.47 -11.41
N PRO A 321 -9.85 7.32 -10.39
CA PRO A 321 -8.93 8.44 -10.49
C PRO A 321 -7.55 7.87 -10.26
N SER A 322 -6.81 7.74 -11.35
CA SER A 322 -5.54 7.07 -11.32
C SER A 322 -4.70 7.65 -12.44
N GLU A 323 -3.62 8.34 -12.07
CA GLU A 323 -2.59 8.77 -13.03
C GLU A 323 -2.01 7.57 -13.81
N PHE A 324 -2.20 6.34 -13.29
CA PHE A 324 -1.86 5.09 -13.96
C PHE A 324 -2.79 4.71 -15.11
N LEU A 325 -3.98 5.33 -15.21
CA LEU A 325 -4.90 5.18 -16.35
C LEU A 325 -4.74 6.28 -17.40
N SER A 326 -3.76 7.17 -17.21
CA SER A 326 -3.49 8.27 -18.11
C SER A 326 -2.82 7.80 -19.40
N GLU A 327 -3.35 8.23 -20.55
CA GLU A 327 -2.73 8.02 -21.87
C GLU A 327 -1.36 8.72 -22.02
N LYS A 328 -0.97 9.53 -21.02
CA LYS A 328 0.30 10.26 -20.97
C LYS A 328 1.52 9.37 -20.70
N PHE A 329 1.31 8.17 -20.16
CA PHE A 329 2.38 7.24 -19.79
C PHE A 329 2.28 5.97 -20.63
N ALA A 330 3.42 5.43 -21.07
CA ALA A 330 3.44 4.21 -21.86
C ALA A 330 3.04 2.97 -21.02
N CYS A 331 3.39 2.97 -19.74
CA CYS A 331 3.05 1.92 -18.80
C CYS A 331 2.99 2.41 -17.35
N PHE A 332 2.52 1.53 -16.47
CA PHE A 332 2.38 1.76 -15.04
C PHE A 332 3.69 2.22 -14.38
N GLY A 333 4.83 1.69 -14.83
CA GLY A 333 6.15 2.00 -14.28
C GLY A 333 6.62 3.41 -14.54
N GLU A 334 6.26 4.00 -15.69
CA GLU A 334 6.55 5.40 -15.98
C GLU A 334 5.74 6.34 -15.10
N ALA A 335 4.43 6.07 -14.96
CA ALA A 335 3.55 6.81 -14.07
C ALA A 335 4.06 6.74 -12.62
N TYR A 336 4.44 5.56 -12.14
CA TYR A 336 4.97 5.41 -10.79
C TYR A 336 6.31 6.12 -10.60
N LEU A 337 7.22 6.05 -11.57
CA LEU A 337 8.49 6.77 -11.50
C LEU A 337 8.26 8.28 -11.40
N ARG A 338 7.36 8.82 -12.22
CA ARG A 338 6.97 10.23 -12.14
C ARG A 338 6.49 10.59 -10.73
N ASN A 339 5.64 9.76 -10.12
CA ASN A 339 5.15 10.02 -8.77
C ASN A 339 6.25 10.03 -7.74
N ARG A 340 7.15 9.04 -7.78
CA ARG A 340 8.28 8.98 -6.85
C ARG A 340 9.17 10.22 -6.98
N ILE A 341 9.45 10.66 -8.20
CA ILE A 341 10.25 11.87 -8.50
C ILE A 341 9.58 13.14 -7.93
N ILE A 342 8.27 13.27 -8.08
CA ILE A 342 7.53 14.45 -7.58
C ILE A 342 7.39 14.42 -6.06
N SER A 343 7.10 13.27 -5.47
CA SER A 343 6.97 13.12 -4.02
C SER A 343 8.31 13.22 -3.27
N HIS A 344 9.43 12.92 -3.94
CA HIS A 344 10.79 12.97 -3.36
C HIS A 344 11.69 13.84 -4.26
N PRO A 345 11.48 15.17 -4.24
CA PRO A 345 12.16 16.08 -5.17
C PRO A 345 13.68 16.11 -4.99
N ASP A 346 14.19 15.81 -3.80
CA ASP A 346 15.62 15.68 -3.52
C ASP A 346 16.24 14.45 -4.21
N VAL A 347 15.60 13.29 -4.13
CA VAL A 347 15.98 12.07 -4.86
C VAL A 347 15.86 12.34 -6.37
N GLY A 348 14.74 12.94 -6.79
CA GLY A 348 14.46 13.31 -8.18
C GLY A 348 15.56 14.18 -8.79
N ARG A 349 15.93 15.29 -8.14
CA ARG A 349 17.01 16.17 -8.60
C ARG A 349 18.37 15.48 -8.66
N LYS A 350 18.68 14.60 -7.71
CA LYS A 350 19.99 13.92 -7.65
C LYS A 350 20.14 12.82 -8.69
N TRP A 351 19.11 11.99 -8.88
CA TRP A 351 19.21 10.76 -9.69
C TRP A 351 18.49 10.84 -11.03
N TYR A 352 17.55 11.78 -11.19
CA TYR A 352 16.69 11.95 -12.36
C TYR A 352 16.52 13.42 -12.75
N PRO A 353 17.59 14.24 -12.85
CA PRO A 353 17.47 15.70 -12.98
C PRO A 353 16.62 16.14 -14.17
N GLU A 354 16.79 15.52 -15.33
CA GLU A 354 16.03 15.83 -16.55
C GLU A 354 14.54 15.49 -16.42
N LEU A 355 14.22 14.33 -15.81
CA LEU A 355 12.82 13.96 -15.56
C LEU A 355 12.19 14.83 -14.49
N TYR A 356 12.95 15.19 -13.44
CA TYR A 356 12.48 16.08 -12.40
C TYR A 356 12.11 17.46 -12.97
N GLU A 357 12.98 18.04 -13.81
CA GLU A 357 12.73 19.30 -14.49
C GLU A 357 11.49 19.21 -15.39
N ARG A 358 11.39 18.14 -16.20
CA ARG A 358 10.23 17.89 -17.07
C ARG A 358 8.94 17.79 -16.27
N TYR A 359 8.90 16.96 -15.24
CA TYR A 359 7.67 16.71 -14.48
C TYR A 359 7.25 17.88 -13.59
N SER A 360 8.20 18.70 -13.15
CA SER A 360 7.91 19.84 -12.25
C SER A 360 7.45 21.10 -13.00
N ASN A 361 7.87 21.28 -14.24
CA ASN A 361 7.63 22.52 -15.00
C ASN A 361 6.52 22.42 -16.03
N ASP A 362 6.11 21.22 -16.38
CA ASP A 362 5.10 21.01 -17.41
C ASP A 362 3.72 20.81 -16.75
N PRO A 363 2.76 21.75 -16.95
CA PRO A 363 1.38 21.62 -16.47
C PRO A 363 0.73 20.30 -16.89
N PHE A 364 1.19 19.71 -17.99
CA PHE A 364 0.76 18.40 -18.46
C PHE A 364 1.00 17.27 -17.45
N TYR A 365 2.02 17.39 -16.60
CA TYR A 365 2.36 16.39 -15.59
C TYR A 365 2.00 16.84 -14.16
N LEU A 366 1.39 18.00 -13.94
CA LEU A 366 1.03 18.50 -12.61
C LEU A 366 -0.39 18.08 -12.16
N HIS A 367 -1.19 17.53 -13.07
CA HIS A 367 -2.58 17.09 -12.84
C HIS A 367 -2.81 15.62 -13.19
#